data_AF-A0A970K2C2-F1
#
_entry.id   AF-A0A970K2C2-F1
#
_cell.length_a   1.000
_cell.length_b   1.000
_cell.length_c   1.000
_cell.angle_alpha   90.00
_cell.angle_beta   90.00
_cell.angle_gamma   90.00
#
_symmetry.space_group_name_H-M   'P 1'
#
loop_
_entity.id
_entity.type
_entity.pdbx_description
1 polymer ?
#
loop_
_entity_poly.entity_id
_entity_poly.type
_entity_poly.pdbx_seq_one_letter_code
_entity_poly.pdbx_strand_id
1 'polypeptide(L)' 'MSGKDEQDRYASMLRHEQQAWQDGYVLLAGVDEAGRGPLAGPVAAAACILDPQNPVYGVDDSKKLSAAKRAKLY' A
#
# COMPACT_ATOMS: atom_id res chain seq x y z
N MET A 1 19.10 1.31 2.54
CA MET A 1 18.49 2.65 2.41
C MET A 1 18.68 3.39 3.72
N SER A 2 19.09 4.65 3.64
CA SER A 2 18.96 5.59 4.77
C SER A 2 17.48 5.76 5.12
N GLY A 3 17.15 6.11 6.37
CA GLY A 3 15.76 6.41 6.76
C GLY A 3 15.15 7.57 5.95
N LYS A 4 15.99 8.46 5.42
CA LYS A 4 15.57 9.55 4.53
C LYS A 4 15.11 9.04 3.15
N ASP A 5 15.83 8.08 2.58
CA ASP A 5 15.49 7.50 1.25
C ASP A 5 14.12 6.81 1.28
N GLU A 6 13.77 6.20 2.41
CA GLU A 6 12.49 5.51 2.58
C GLU A 6 11.31 6.48 2.74
N GLN A 7 11.51 7.59 3.45
CA GLN A 7 10.53 8.67 3.56
C GLN A 7 10.24 9.29 2.19
N ASP A 8 11.29 9.59 1.42
CA ASP A 8 11.16 10.17 0.08
C ASP A 8 10.41 9.22 -0.86
N ARG A 9 10.71 7.92 -0.80
CA ARG A 9 9.98 6.90 -1.56
C ARG A 9 8.51 6.84 -1.16
N TYR A 10 8.20 6.79 0.13
CA TYR A 10 6.82 6.74 0.63
C TYR A 10 6.03 7.98 0.19
N ALA A 11 6.61 9.16 0.32
CA ALA A 11 6.00 10.41 -0.14
C ALA A 11 5.71 10.39 -1.66
N SER A 12 6.60 9.76 -2.46
CA SER A 12 6.38 9.62 -3.90
C SER A 12 5.22 8.69 -4.26
N MET A 13 4.93 7.70 -3.42
CA MET A 13 3.83 6.75 -3.62
C MET A 13 2.46 7.39 -3.35
N LEU A 14 2.38 8.37 -2.45
CA LEU A 14 1.13 9.05 -2.05
C LEU A 14 0.62 10.09 -3.06
N ARG A 15 1.05 10.03 -4.32
CA ARG A 15 0.72 11.05 -5.32
C ARG A 15 -0.80 11.18 -5.52
N HIS A 16 -1.51 10.06 -5.57
CA HIS A 16 -2.95 10.04 -5.82
C HIS A 16 -3.73 10.51 -4.59
N GLU A 17 -3.27 10.11 -3.42
CA GLU A 17 -3.84 10.49 -2.13
C GLU A 17 -3.70 11.98 -1.87
N GLN A 18 -2.54 12.55 -2.18
CA GLN A 18 -2.30 13.99 -2.08
C GLN A 18 -3.27 14.80 -2.94
N GLN A 19 -3.52 14.37 -4.18
CA GLN A 19 -4.50 15.03 -5.04
C GLN A 19 -5.91 14.92 -4.45
N ALA A 20 -6.32 13.73 -4.02
CA ALA A 20 -7.66 13.53 -3.48
C ALA A 20 -7.89 14.32 -2.17
N TRP A 21 -6.87 14.47 -1.32
CA TRP A 21 -6.94 15.36 -0.15
C TRP A 21 -7.09 16.83 -0.54
N GLN A 22 -6.39 17.28 -1.58
CA GLN A 22 -6.54 18.65 -2.10
C GLN A 22 -7.95 18.90 -2.66
N ASP A 23 -8.57 17.87 -3.24
CA ASP A 23 -9.95 17.91 -3.75
C ASP A 23 -11.00 17.82 -2.62
N GLY A 24 -10.57 17.69 -1.36
CA GLY A 24 -11.44 17.70 -0.17
C GLY A 24 -11.96 16.33 0.27
N TYR A 25 -11.48 15.24 -0.33
CA TYR A 25 -11.81 13.88 0.15
C TYR A 25 -11.03 13.57 1.43
N VAL A 26 -11.70 12.98 2.42
CA VAL A 26 -11.11 12.70 3.74
C VAL A 26 -10.77 11.23 3.94
N LEU A 27 -11.62 10.32 3.44
CA LEU A 27 -11.43 8.88 3.56
C LEU A 27 -11.06 8.31 2.19
N LEU A 28 -9.83 7.82 2.08
CA LEU A 28 -9.29 7.23 0.85
C LEU A 28 -9.00 5.75 1.07
N ALA A 29 -9.60 4.90 0.26
CA ALA A 29 -9.36 3.46 0.29
C ALA A 29 -8.54 3.04 -0.94
N GLY A 30 -7.37 2.45 -0.71
CA GLY A 30 -6.64 1.71 -1.74
C GLY A 30 -7.23 0.32 -1.88
N VAL A 31 -7.37 -0.17 -3.12
CA VAL A 31 -7.96 -1.48 -3.42
C VAL A 31 -7.01 -2.30 -4.28
N ASP A 32 -6.86 -3.59 -3.99
CA ASP A 32 -6.06 -4.53 -4.79
C ASP A 32 -6.66 -5.94 -4.75
N GLU A 33 -6.35 -6.74 -5.78
CA GLU A 33 -6.79 -8.14 -5.91
C GLU A 33 -5.63 -9.13 -6.02
N ALA A 34 -5.86 -10.34 -5.51
CA ALA A 34 -4.98 -11.48 -5.69
C ALA A 34 -5.75 -12.69 -6.20
N GLY A 35 -5.12 -13.47 -7.09
CA GLY A 35 -5.68 -14.73 -7.59
C GLY A 35 -6.30 -14.68 -8.98
N ARG A 36 -6.11 -13.61 -9.78
CA ARG A 36 -6.62 -13.58 -11.18
C ARG A 36 -5.87 -14.46 -12.18
N GLY A 37 -4.67 -14.94 -11.82
CA GLY A 37 -3.76 -15.67 -12.71
C GLY A 37 -3.81 -17.21 -12.63
N PRO A 38 -4.02 -17.82 -11.45
CA PRO A 38 -4.16 -19.28 -11.32
C PRO A 38 -5.34 -19.88 -12.11
N LEU A 39 -5.22 -21.15 -12.52
CA LEU A 39 -6.26 -21.90 -13.24
C LEU A 39 -7.49 -22.25 -12.39
N ALA A 40 -7.33 -22.27 -11.07
CA ALA A 40 -8.37 -22.60 -10.11
C ALA A 40 -8.13 -21.86 -8.78
N GLY A 41 -9.20 -21.67 -8.02
CA GLY A 41 -9.20 -20.90 -6.77
C GLY A 41 -9.93 -19.57 -6.92
N PRO A 42 -10.40 -18.96 -5.82
CA PRO A 42 -11.10 -17.70 -5.85
C PRO A 42 -10.14 -16.52 -6.11
N VAL A 43 -10.69 -15.43 -6.64
CA VAL A 43 -10.06 -14.11 -6.57
C VAL A 43 -10.46 -13.47 -5.25
N ALA A 44 -9.48 -12.97 -4.49
CA ALA A 44 -9.70 -12.20 -3.27
C ALA A 44 -9.34 -10.73 -3.53
N ALA A 45 -10.13 -9.80 -3.00
CA ALA A 45 -9.86 -8.37 -3.04
C ALA A 45 -9.89 -7.78 -1.63
N ALA A 46 -9.10 -6.74 -1.41
CA ALA A 46 -9.07 -5.99 -0.15
C ALA A 46 -9.16 -4.49 -0.41
N ALA A 47 -9.73 -3.77 0.55
CA ALA A 47 -9.77 -2.31 0.57
C ALA A 47 -9.20 -1.83 1.91
N CYS A 48 -8.23 -0.91 1.86
CA CYS A 48 -7.54 -0.40 3.04
C CYS A 48 -7.57 1.12 3.05
N ILE A 49 -8.05 1.70 4.16
CA ILE A 49 -7.90 3.13 4.46
C ILE A 49 -6.69 3.27 5.37
N LEU A 50 -5.68 4.03 4.92
CA LEU A 50 -4.46 4.28 5.70
C LEU A 50 -4.62 5.55 6.53
N ASP A 51 -4.07 5.53 7.74
CA ASP A 51 -3.97 6.73 8.58
C ASP A 51 -2.79 7.59 8.09
N PRO A 52 -3.03 8.83 7.60
CA PRO A 52 -1.97 9.71 7.14
C PRO A 52 -1.00 10.13 8.27
N GLN A 53 -1.41 10.05 9.53
CA GLN A 53 -0.56 10.34 10.70
C GLN A 53 0.30 9.15 11.12
N ASN A 54 0.01 7.95 10.62
CA ASN A 54 0.77 6.74 10.91
C ASN A 54 1.23 6.03 9.61
N PRO A 55 2.25 6.58 8.93
CA PRO A 55 2.78 6.01 7.70
C PRO A 55 3.27 4.57 7.85
N VAL A 56 2.87 3.69 6.92
CA VAL A 56 3.35 2.30 6.89
C VAL A 56 4.60 2.21 6.02
N TYR A 57 5.76 2.41 6.64
CA TYR A 57 7.06 2.26 5.97
C TYR A 57 7.32 0.80 5.57
N GLY A 58 8.16 0.59 4.56
CA GLY A 58 8.47 -0.74 4.03
C GLY A 58 7.39 -1.40 3.17
N VAL A 59 6.23 -0.75 2.96
CA VAL A 59 5.21 -1.23 2.01
C VAL A 59 5.77 -1.20 0.59
N ASP A 60 5.66 -2.32 -0.09
CA ASP A 60 6.08 -2.54 -1.47
C ASP A 60 5.24 -3.68 -2.07
N ASP A 61 5.39 -3.96 -3.37
CA ASP A 61 4.74 -5.10 -4.03
C ASP A 61 5.02 -6.37 -3.21
N SER A 62 3.94 -7.04 -2.81
CA SER A 62 4.00 -8.23 -1.96
C SER A 62 4.90 -9.33 -2.54
N LYS A 63 5.09 -9.34 -3.87
CA LYS A 63 5.97 -10.27 -4.60
C LYS A 63 7.46 -9.94 -4.43
N LYS A 64 7.81 -8.70 -4.07
CA LYS A 64 9.18 -8.26 -3.75
C LYS A 64 9.52 -8.42 -2.26
N LEU A 65 8.50 -8.56 -1.41
CA LEU A 65 8.67 -8.76 0.03
C LEU A 65 8.91 -10.23 0.37
N SER A 66 9.86 -10.49 1.28
CA SER A 66 10.01 -11.82 1.88
C SER A 66 8.81 -12.14 2.77
N ALA A 67 8.51 -13.43 2.98
CA ALA A 67 7.39 -13.86 3.82
C ALA A 67 7.45 -13.23 5.23
N ALA A 68 8.65 -13.18 5.83
CA ALA A 68 8.87 -12.58 7.14
C ALA A 68 8.64 -11.05 7.17
N LYS A 69 8.97 -10.32 6.10
CA LYS A 69 8.69 -8.88 5.99
C LYS A 69 7.20 -8.63 5.79
N ARG A 70 6.55 -9.44 4.96
CA ARG A 70 5.10 -9.34 4.70
C ARG A 70 4.29 -9.59 5.97
N ALA A 71 4.66 -10.59 6.77
CA ALA A 71 3.98 -10.91 8.03
C ALA A 71 4.07 -9.79 9.09
N LYS A 72 5.05 -8.88 9.00
CA LYS A 72 5.16 -7.72 9.90
C LYS A 72 4.30 -6.52 9.48
N LEU A 73 3.80 -6.54 8.24
CA LEU A 73 2.95 -5.49 7.67
C LEU A 73 1.45 -5.85 7.73
N TYR A 74 1.12 -7.09 8.09
CA TYR A 74 -0.22 -7.53 8.48
C TYR A 74 -0.42 -7.30 9.98
#